data_AF-A0A3C0DTL6-F1
#
_entry.id   AF-A0A3C0DTL6-F1
#
_cell.length_a   1.000
_cell.length_b   1.000
_cell.length_c   1.000
_cell.angle_alpha   90.00
_cell.angle_beta   90.00
_cell.angle_gamma   90.00
#
_symmetry.space_group_name_H-M   'P 1'
#
loop_
_entity.id
_entity.type
_entity.pdbx_description
1 polymer ?
#
loop_
_entity_poly.entity_id
_entity_poly.type
_entity_poly.pdbx_seq_one_letter_code
_entity_poly.pdbx_strand_id
1 'polypeptide(L)'
;MVRILLFVTVLALGGAFFVAFSNVQGKIDNLESSLAQTETDLQRTRGELTKAKTAQKEAEEKMADAQSKAETAVANLRNTQQALVAQRQRADQHEATSKDLQAQLVQATTFVESWRLFQQANGTQDQIRQKLAAYDEVDNQRAQFVAENGILLSQIEKQSVELSRYTGKSAKITLPRSLNGKITAVDAQFDFVVLDIGENQGAREHGELLVSRGEKLIGKLRILDVKKDHSIANILPDWKQEEVQTGDLVIVGN
;
A
#
# COMPACT_ATOMS: atom_id res chain seq x y z
N MET A 1 11.25 -129.06 85.76
CA MET A 1 11.35 -127.60 85.57
C MET A 1 12.28 -127.18 84.42
N VAL A 2 13.37 -127.90 84.11
CA VAL A 2 14.35 -127.49 83.07
C VAL A 2 13.80 -127.47 81.63
N ARG A 3 12.84 -128.35 81.28
CA ARG A 3 12.24 -128.39 79.93
C ARG A 3 11.33 -127.22 79.58
N ILE A 4 10.73 -126.55 80.58
CA ILE A 4 9.83 -125.42 80.37
C ILE A 4 10.63 -124.12 80.21
N LEU A 5 11.71 -123.97 80.98
CA LEU A 5 12.62 -122.81 80.89
C LEU A 5 13.34 -122.71 79.54
N LEU A 6 13.69 -123.83 78.91
CA LEU A 6 14.36 -123.85 77.61
C LEU A 6 13.43 -123.45 76.45
N PHE A 7 12.13 -123.79 76.54
CA PHE A 7 11.13 -123.32 75.58
C PHE A 7 10.87 -121.82 75.72
N VAL A 8 10.85 -121.29 76.94
CA VAL A 8 10.63 -119.86 77.20
C VAL A 8 11.82 -119.01 76.73
N THR A 9 13.05 -119.48 76.88
CA THR A 9 14.24 -118.75 76.40
C THR A 9 14.37 -118.76 74.88
N VAL A 10 14.02 -119.86 74.19
CA VAL A 10 13.99 -119.92 72.72
C VAL A 10 12.86 -119.05 72.13
N LEU A 11 11.70 -118.99 72.79
CA LEU A 11 10.60 -118.07 72.42
C LEU A 11 10.96 -116.60 72.67
N ALA A 12 11.67 -116.29 73.76
CA ALA A 12 12.13 -114.93 74.05
C ALA A 12 13.22 -114.47 73.08
N LEU A 13 14.15 -115.36 72.69
CA LEU A 13 15.18 -115.06 71.69
C LEU A 13 14.60 -114.95 70.27
N GLY A 14 13.64 -115.81 69.90
CA GLY A 14 12.90 -115.70 68.64
C GLY A 14 12.01 -114.45 68.57
N GLY A 15 11.38 -114.07 69.68
CA GLY A 15 10.60 -112.84 69.82
C GLY A 15 11.46 -111.58 69.75
N ALA A 16 12.63 -111.57 70.40
CA ALA A 16 13.57 -110.45 70.33
C ALA A 16 14.19 -110.29 68.93
N PHE A 17 14.49 -111.40 68.24
CA PHE A 17 14.95 -111.39 66.85
C PHE A 17 13.84 -110.92 65.89
N PHE A 18 12.60 -111.37 66.10
CA PHE A 18 11.45 -110.92 65.32
C PHE A 18 11.17 -109.43 65.53
N VAL A 19 11.27 -108.90 66.75
CA VAL A 19 11.07 -107.47 67.05
C VAL A 19 12.21 -106.60 66.47
N ALA A 20 13.45 -107.07 66.53
CA ALA A 20 14.57 -106.37 65.91
C ALA A 20 14.48 -106.39 64.37
N PHE A 21 14.14 -107.53 63.79
CA PHE A 21 13.93 -107.69 62.35
C PHE A 21 12.72 -106.90 61.87
N SER A 22 11.61 -106.88 62.60
CA SER A 22 10.41 -106.09 62.27
C SER A 22 10.67 -104.59 62.36
N ASN A 23 11.48 -104.14 63.31
CA ASN A 23 11.87 -102.72 63.42
C ASN A 23 12.84 -102.28 62.32
N VAL A 24 13.74 -103.16 61.87
CA VAL A 24 14.64 -102.88 60.74
C VAL A 24 13.86 -102.92 59.42
N GLN A 25 12.98 -103.90 59.24
CA GLN A 25 12.12 -104.01 58.07
C GLN A 25 11.17 -102.82 57.96
N GLY A 26 10.52 -102.41 59.06
CA GLY A 26 9.69 -101.20 59.07
C GLY A 26 10.46 -99.90 58.81
N LYS A 27 11.75 -99.82 59.16
CA LYS A 27 12.60 -98.68 58.79
C LYS A 27 12.99 -98.71 57.32
N ILE A 28 13.27 -99.88 56.75
CA ILE A 28 13.55 -100.05 55.32
C ILE A 28 12.31 -99.70 54.50
N ASP A 29 11.13 -100.18 54.88
CA ASP A 29 9.85 -99.88 54.22
C ASP A 29 9.53 -98.37 54.29
N ASN A 30 9.81 -97.72 55.41
CA ASN A 30 9.66 -96.26 55.56
C ASN A 30 10.67 -95.48 54.70
N LEU A 31 11.90 -95.97 54.58
CA LEU A 31 12.94 -95.35 53.76
C LEU A 31 12.64 -95.51 52.27
N GLU A 32 12.13 -96.68 51.87
CA GLU A 32 11.67 -96.97 50.51
C GLU A 32 10.44 -96.10 50.15
N SER A 33 9.49 -95.97 51.08
CA SER A 33 8.34 -95.07 50.93
C SER A 33 8.76 -93.60 50.84
N SER A 34 9.71 -93.17 51.66
CA SER A 34 10.24 -91.79 51.65
C SER A 34 11.06 -91.49 50.39
N LEU A 35 11.82 -92.47 49.89
CA LEU A 35 12.55 -92.36 48.63
C LEU A 35 11.56 -92.25 47.45
N ALA A 36 10.54 -93.09 47.41
CA ALA A 36 9.49 -93.04 46.40
C ALA A 36 8.71 -91.71 46.43
N GLN A 37 8.41 -91.17 47.63
CA GLN A 37 7.81 -89.84 47.79
C GLN A 37 8.75 -88.73 47.33
N THR A 38 10.03 -88.80 47.70
CA THR A 38 11.04 -87.81 47.29
C THR A 38 11.25 -87.82 45.77
N GLU A 39 11.26 -88.99 45.13
CA GLU A 39 11.33 -89.11 43.68
C GLU A 39 10.09 -88.52 42.99
N THR A 40 8.90 -88.79 43.55
CA THR A 40 7.63 -88.24 43.05
C THR A 40 7.60 -86.71 43.17
N ASP A 41 8.00 -86.17 44.32
CA ASP A 41 8.09 -84.74 44.55
C ASP A 41 9.15 -84.07 43.66
N LEU A 42 10.30 -84.70 43.48
CA LEU A 42 11.35 -84.21 42.60
C LEU A 42 10.90 -84.20 41.13
N GLN A 43 10.14 -85.21 40.68
CA GLN A 43 9.50 -85.19 39.36
C GLN A 43 8.46 -84.07 39.24
N ARG A 44 7.62 -83.88 40.26
CA ARG A 44 6.60 -82.82 40.31
C ARG A 44 7.26 -81.43 40.28
N THR A 45 8.26 -81.18 41.11
CA THR A 45 9.00 -79.91 41.15
C THR A 45 9.74 -79.65 39.85
N ARG A 46 10.31 -80.67 39.18
CA ARG A 46 10.91 -80.52 37.84
C ARG A 46 9.85 -80.14 36.79
N GLY A 47 8.65 -80.73 36.87
CA GLY A 47 7.52 -80.37 36.03
C GLY A 47 7.04 -78.93 36.25
N GLU A 48 6.88 -78.52 37.51
CA GLU A 48 6.53 -77.15 37.92
C GLU A 48 7.60 -76.14 37.49
N LEU A 49 8.88 -76.44 37.68
CA LEU A 49 9.99 -75.60 37.25
C LEU A 49 9.99 -75.41 35.72
N THR A 50 9.69 -76.47 34.97
CA THR A 50 9.58 -76.40 33.50
C THR A 50 8.41 -75.49 33.10
N LYS A 51 7.25 -75.66 33.72
CA LYS A 51 6.08 -74.78 33.48
C LYS A 51 6.37 -73.32 33.83
N ALA A 52 7.02 -73.07 34.97
CA ALA A 52 7.40 -71.72 35.40
C ALA A 52 8.40 -71.08 34.43
N LYS A 53 9.38 -71.84 33.92
CA LYS A 53 10.31 -71.37 32.88
C LYS A 53 9.61 -71.01 31.58
N THR A 54 8.66 -71.84 31.13
CA THR A 54 7.86 -71.54 29.93
C THR A 54 7.01 -70.29 30.14
N ALA A 55 6.33 -70.17 31.27
CA ALA A 55 5.51 -69.00 31.59
C ALA A 55 6.34 -67.71 31.71
N GLN A 56 7.55 -67.78 32.28
CA GLN A 56 8.49 -66.65 32.31
C GLN A 56 8.88 -66.24 30.90
N LYS A 57 9.24 -67.18 30.02
CA LYS A 57 9.60 -66.88 28.64
C LYS A 57 8.42 -66.25 27.88
N GLU A 58 7.21 -66.77 28.02
CA GLU A 58 6.01 -66.17 27.42
C GLU A 58 5.72 -64.76 27.96
N ALA A 59 5.98 -64.53 29.26
CA ALA A 59 5.83 -63.20 29.86
C ALA A 59 6.87 -62.22 29.34
N GLU A 60 8.13 -62.64 29.17
CA GLU A 60 9.21 -61.85 28.57
C GLU A 60 8.88 -61.48 27.11
N GLU A 61 8.40 -62.44 26.31
CA GLU A 61 7.97 -62.20 24.92
C GLU A 61 6.80 -61.20 24.87
N LYS A 62 5.78 -61.37 25.72
CA LYS A 62 4.65 -60.42 25.81
C LYS A 62 5.08 -59.02 26.26
N MET A 63 6.06 -58.93 27.17
CA MET A 63 6.60 -57.66 27.63
C MET A 63 7.36 -56.95 26.50
N ALA A 64 8.19 -57.68 25.74
CA ALA A 64 8.89 -57.14 24.57
C ALA A 64 7.90 -56.64 23.50
N ASP A 65 6.85 -57.42 23.22
CA ASP A 65 5.78 -57.02 22.29
C ASP A 65 5.03 -55.77 22.78
N ALA A 66 4.69 -55.72 24.06
CA ALA A 66 4.01 -54.58 24.66
C ALA A 66 4.89 -53.32 24.61
N GLN A 67 6.19 -53.45 24.86
CA GLN A 67 7.15 -52.37 24.76
C GLN A 67 7.25 -51.85 23.32
N SER A 68 7.41 -52.73 22.34
CA SER A 68 7.47 -52.36 20.91
C SER A 68 6.19 -51.65 20.44
N LYS A 69 5.02 -52.12 20.89
CA LYS A 69 3.73 -51.46 20.62
C LYS A 69 3.63 -50.09 21.28
N ALA A 70 4.12 -49.94 22.51
CA ALA A 70 4.14 -48.66 23.21
C ALA A 70 5.05 -47.65 22.50
N GLU A 71 6.26 -48.06 22.09
CA GLU A 71 7.19 -47.23 21.32
C GLU A 71 6.58 -46.78 19.98
N THR A 72 5.92 -47.70 19.27
CA THR A 72 5.21 -47.39 18.03
C THR A 72 4.04 -46.41 18.26
N ALA A 73 3.26 -46.61 19.32
CA ALA A 73 2.15 -45.72 19.67
C ALA A 73 2.64 -44.31 20.01
N VAL A 74 3.74 -44.18 20.75
CA VAL A 74 4.38 -42.89 21.07
C VAL A 74 4.90 -42.21 19.81
N ALA A 75 5.55 -42.96 18.90
CA ALA A 75 6.01 -42.42 17.62
C ALA A 75 4.84 -41.91 16.77
N ASN A 76 3.76 -42.68 16.68
CA ASN A 76 2.55 -42.29 15.96
C ASN A 76 1.90 -41.05 16.57
N LEU A 77 1.75 -40.99 17.90
CA LEU A 77 1.20 -39.83 18.59
C LEU A 77 2.01 -38.56 18.29
N ARG A 78 3.35 -38.67 18.34
CA ARG A 78 4.25 -37.56 18.02
C ARG A 78 4.08 -37.10 16.57
N ASN A 79 4.00 -38.05 15.62
CA ASN A 79 3.80 -37.74 14.21
C ASN A 79 2.43 -37.07 13.97
N THR A 80 1.37 -37.58 14.59
CA THR A 80 0.03 -36.98 14.51
C THR A 80 0.01 -35.58 15.11
N GLN A 81 0.70 -35.36 16.24
CA GLN A 81 0.79 -34.04 16.86
C GLN A 81 1.54 -33.05 15.98
N GLN A 82 2.63 -33.46 15.33
CA GLN A 82 3.33 -32.64 14.34
C GLN A 82 2.46 -32.32 13.12
N ALA A 83 1.74 -33.32 12.60
CA ALA A 83 0.81 -33.12 11.49
C ALA A 83 -0.32 -32.15 11.84
N LEU A 84 -0.85 -32.21 13.07
CA LEU A 84 -1.88 -31.29 13.56
C LEU A 84 -1.36 -29.86 13.65
N VAL A 85 -0.14 -29.65 14.15
CA VAL A 85 0.49 -28.32 14.19
C VAL A 85 0.67 -27.77 12.78
N ALA A 86 1.20 -28.58 11.86
CA ALA A 86 1.37 -28.19 10.46
C ALA A 86 0.02 -27.89 9.77
N GLN A 87 -1.03 -28.64 10.10
CA GLN A 87 -2.37 -28.41 9.56
C GLN A 87 -2.98 -27.11 10.09
N ARG A 88 -2.81 -26.80 11.38
CA ARG A 88 -3.24 -25.50 11.94
C ARG A 88 -2.52 -24.34 11.29
N GLN A 89 -1.20 -24.44 11.13
CA GLN A 89 -0.42 -23.41 10.44
C GLN A 89 -0.90 -23.18 9.00
N ARG A 90 -1.22 -24.25 8.26
CA ARG A 90 -1.81 -24.12 6.92
C ARG A 90 -3.20 -23.46 6.96
N ALA A 91 -4.04 -23.83 7.93
CA ALA A 91 -5.36 -23.21 8.08
C ALA A 91 -5.24 -21.70 8.35
N ASP A 92 -4.35 -21.30 9.26
CA ASP A 92 -4.09 -19.88 9.58
C ASP A 92 -3.56 -19.12 8.35
N GLN A 93 -2.66 -19.74 7.57
CA GLN A 93 -2.16 -19.18 6.31
C GLN A 93 -3.25 -19.03 5.25
N HIS A 94 -4.15 -20.01 5.13
CA HIS A 94 -5.28 -19.93 4.21
C HIS A 94 -6.27 -18.86 4.64
N GLU A 95 -6.55 -18.71 5.94
CA GLU A 95 -7.42 -17.65 6.46
C GLU A 95 -6.81 -16.26 6.20
N ALA A 96 -5.51 -16.09 6.46
CA ALA A 96 -4.81 -14.85 6.17
C ALA A 96 -4.84 -14.50 4.67
N THR A 97 -4.54 -15.46 3.81
CA THR A 97 -4.60 -15.28 2.34
C THR A 97 -6.02 -14.96 1.89
N SER A 98 -7.04 -15.60 2.46
CA SER A 98 -8.44 -15.32 2.12
C SER A 98 -8.85 -13.89 2.49
N LYS A 99 -8.43 -13.39 3.66
CA LYS A 99 -8.68 -12.01 4.09
C LYS A 99 -7.97 -11.00 3.20
N ASP A 100 -6.72 -11.27 2.85
CA ASP A 100 -5.95 -10.42 1.93
C ASP A 100 -6.59 -10.36 0.54
N LEU A 101 -6.97 -11.52 -0.02
CA LEU A 101 -7.63 -11.59 -1.32
C LEU A 101 -8.98 -10.86 -1.31
N GLN A 102 -9.75 -10.97 -0.23
CA GLN A 102 -11.00 -10.23 -0.07
C GLN A 102 -10.75 -8.70 -0.02
N ALA A 103 -9.70 -8.24 0.67
CA ALA A 103 -9.32 -6.84 0.70
C ALA A 103 -8.91 -6.33 -0.70
N GLN A 104 -8.13 -7.12 -1.44
CA GLN A 104 -7.74 -6.80 -2.81
C GLN A 104 -8.96 -6.73 -3.75
N LEU A 105 -9.93 -7.63 -3.61
CA LEU A 105 -11.16 -7.60 -4.39
C LEU A 105 -11.99 -6.35 -4.12
N VAL A 106 -12.11 -5.94 -2.85
CA VAL A 106 -12.79 -4.69 -2.48
C VAL A 106 -12.06 -3.52 -3.10
N GLN A 107 -10.73 -3.44 -2.96
CA GLN A 107 -9.94 -2.35 -3.52
C GLN A 107 -10.06 -2.28 -5.05
N ALA A 108 -9.98 -3.41 -5.75
CA ALA A 108 -10.14 -3.48 -7.20
C ALA A 108 -11.54 -3.04 -7.64
N THR A 109 -12.58 -3.47 -6.92
CA THR A 109 -13.97 -3.07 -7.18
C THR A 109 -14.15 -1.56 -6.99
N THR A 110 -13.65 -1.01 -5.87
CA THR A 110 -13.69 0.43 -5.61
C THR A 110 -12.92 1.21 -6.68
N PHE A 111 -11.76 0.72 -7.12
CA PHE A 111 -10.98 1.34 -8.18
C PHE A 111 -11.76 1.39 -9.50
N VAL A 112 -12.33 0.26 -9.93
CA VAL A 112 -13.13 0.19 -11.17
C VAL A 112 -14.32 1.14 -11.12
N GLU A 113 -15.03 1.20 -9.99
CA GLU A 113 -16.14 2.13 -9.80
C GLU A 113 -15.68 3.59 -9.83
N SER A 114 -14.58 3.92 -9.15
CA SER A 114 -14.01 5.27 -9.17
C SER A 114 -13.57 5.68 -10.59
N TRP A 115 -13.00 4.75 -11.35
CA TRP A 115 -12.59 4.97 -12.74
C TRP A 115 -13.79 5.16 -13.67
N ARG A 116 -14.87 4.40 -13.43
CA ARG A 116 -16.14 4.56 -14.15
C ARG A 116 -16.76 5.93 -13.91
N LEU A 117 -16.82 6.38 -12.65
CA LEU A 117 -17.31 7.71 -12.30
C LEU A 117 -16.43 8.82 -12.89
N PHE A 118 -15.10 8.64 -12.85
CA PHE A 118 -14.16 9.55 -13.48
C PHE A 118 -14.43 9.69 -14.99
N GLN A 119 -14.62 8.57 -15.69
CA GLN A 119 -14.94 8.59 -17.12
C GLN A 119 -16.30 9.24 -17.41
N GLN A 120 -17.31 9.02 -16.56
CA GLN A 120 -18.61 9.69 -16.72
C GLN A 120 -18.51 11.21 -16.56
N ALA A 121 -17.66 11.68 -15.64
CA ALA A 121 -17.48 13.11 -15.40
C ALA A 121 -16.55 13.80 -16.41
N ASN A 122 -15.47 13.12 -16.84
CA ASN A 122 -14.39 13.74 -17.62
C ASN A 122 -14.36 13.31 -19.09
N GLY A 123 -15.05 12.22 -19.41
CA GLY A 123 -15.00 11.53 -20.70
C GLY A 123 -14.06 10.33 -20.68
N THR A 124 -14.11 9.54 -21.75
CA THR A 124 -13.22 8.39 -21.95
C THR A 124 -11.78 8.85 -22.19
N GLN A 125 -10.82 7.93 -22.10
CA GLN A 125 -9.41 8.22 -22.39
C GLN A 125 -9.21 8.87 -23.77
N ASP A 126 -9.90 8.38 -24.80
CA ASP A 126 -9.81 8.94 -26.16
C ASP A 126 -10.43 10.33 -26.25
N GLN A 127 -11.54 10.57 -25.57
CA GLN A 127 -12.16 11.90 -25.48
C GLN A 127 -11.24 12.89 -24.77
N ILE A 128 -10.58 12.47 -23.69
CA ILE A 128 -9.61 13.31 -22.96
C ILE A 128 -8.42 13.63 -23.88
N ARG A 129 -7.91 12.65 -24.64
CA ARG A 129 -6.84 12.89 -25.62
C ARG A 129 -7.26 13.85 -26.72
N GLN A 130 -8.47 13.70 -27.25
CA GLN A 130 -9.02 14.61 -28.27
C GLN A 130 -9.19 16.03 -27.72
N LYS A 131 -9.70 16.18 -26.49
CA LYS A 131 -9.80 17.48 -25.81
C LYS A 131 -8.41 18.12 -25.67
N LEU A 132 -7.39 17.35 -25.26
CA LEU A 132 -6.03 17.86 -25.11
C LEU A 132 -5.44 18.34 -26.45
N ALA A 133 -5.59 17.55 -27.51
CA ALA A 133 -5.14 17.94 -28.84
C ALA A 133 -5.88 19.18 -29.38
N ALA A 134 -7.18 19.30 -29.10
CA ALA A 134 -7.95 20.49 -29.45
C ALA A 134 -7.49 21.73 -28.67
N TYR A 135 -7.10 21.58 -27.41
CA TYR A 135 -6.51 22.67 -26.62
C TYR A 135 -5.19 23.15 -27.22
N ASP A 136 -4.29 22.23 -27.60
CA ASP A 136 -3.00 22.58 -28.21
C ASP A 136 -3.21 23.32 -29.55
N GLU A 137 -4.16 22.86 -30.37
CA GLU A 137 -4.51 23.51 -31.63
C GLU A 137 -5.06 24.93 -31.41
N VAL A 138 -6.00 25.09 -30.46
CA VAL A 138 -6.57 26.41 -30.13
C VAL A 138 -5.50 27.37 -29.60
N ASP A 139 -4.56 26.89 -28.78
CA ASP A 139 -3.47 27.75 -28.29
C ASP A 139 -2.53 28.18 -29.41
N ASN A 140 -2.19 27.27 -30.33
CA ASN A 140 -1.42 27.61 -31.53
C ASN A 140 -2.14 28.63 -32.41
N GLN A 141 -3.43 28.45 -32.67
CA GLN A 141 -4.25 29.42 -33.42
C GLN A 141 -4.30 30.77 -32.72
N ARG A 142 -4.47 30.80 -31.39
CA ARG A 142 -4.43 32.03 -30.62
C ARG A 142 -3.09 32.75 -30.76
N ALA A 143 -1.97 32.03 -30.69
CA ALA A 143 -0.65 32.61 -30.88
C ALA A 143 -0.48 33.21 -32.29
N GLN A 144 -0.97 32.51 -33.32
CA GLN A 144 -0.97 33.00 -34.70
C GLN A 144 -1.82 34.27 -34.86
N PHE A 145 -3.05 34.30 -34.33
CA PHE A 145 -3.91 35.48 -34.39
C PHE A 145 -3.31 36.68 -33.66
N VAL A 146 -2.63 36.46 -32.53
CA VAL A 146 -1.93 37.55 -31.83
C VAL A 146 -0.80 38.11 -32.70
N ALA A 147 -0.03 37.26 -33.38
CA ALA A 147 1.01 37.69 -34.30
C ALA A 147 0.43 38.43 -35.51
N GLU A 148 -0.63 37.92 -36.11
CA GLU A 148 -1.30 38.52 -37.27
C GLU A 148 -1.91 39.88 -36.92
N ASN A 149 -2.60 40.00 -35.78
CA ASN A 149 -3.11 41.29 -35.30
C ASN A 149 -1.99 42.32 -35.11
N GLY A 150 -0.83 41.92 -34.62
CA GLY A 150 0.34 42.80 -34.52
C GLY A 150 0.81 43.32 -35.89
N ILE A 151 0.85 42.44 -36.91
CA ILE A 151 1.21 42.82 -38.28
C ILE A 151 0.17 43.77 -38.89
N LEU A 152 -1.12 43.44 -38.74
CA LEU A 152 -2.23 44.25 -39.25
C LEU A 152 -2.26 45.64 -38.62
N LEU A 153 -2.00 45.76 -37.32
CA LEU A 153 -1.88 47.06 -36.65
C LEU A 153 -0.76 47.91 -37.25
N SER A 154 0.42 47.32 -37.49
CA SER A 154 1.52 48.03 -38.16
C SER A 154 1.18 48.43 -39.61
N GLN A 155 0.39 47.63 -40.33
CA GLN A 155 -0.09 48.00 -41.67
C GLN A 155 -1.09 49.17 -41.63
N ILE A 156 -2.03 49.15 -40.68
CA ILE A 156 -2.99 50.24 -40.46
C ILE A 156 -2.23 51.54 -40.14
N GLU A 157 -1.20 51.48 -39.30
CA GLU A 157 -0.36 52.64 -38.98
C GLU A 157 0.35 53.18 -40.22
N LYS A 158 0.98 52.31 -41.02
CA LYS A 158 1.64 52.71 -42.28
C LYS A 158 0.66 53.37 -43.25
N GLN A 159 -0.51 52.78 -43.45
CA GLN A 159 -1.54 53.32 -44.34
C GLN A 159 -2.10 54.65 -43.82
N SER A 160 -2.29 54.79 -42.51
CA SER A 160 -2.72 56.04 -41.87
C SER A 160 -1.70 57.17 -42.11
N VAL A 161 -0.41 56.88 -41.98
CA VAL A 161 0.68 57.83 -42.27
C VAL A 161 0.68 58.22 -43.75
N GLU A 162 0.53 57.27 -44.67
CA GLU A 162 0.45 57.54 -46.11
C GLU A 162 -0.77 58.40 -46.46
N LEU A 163 -1.95 58.06 -45.95
CA LEU A 163 -3.18 58.83 -46.17
C LEU A 163 -3.08 60.27 -45.65
N SER A 164 -2.41 60.46 -44.50
CA SER A 164 -2.17 61.79 -43.94
C SER A 164 -1.27 62.65 -44.83
N ARG A 165 -0.29 62.05 -45.54
CA ARG A 165 0.56 62.76 -46.51
C ARG A 165 -0.22 63.22 -47.75
N TYR A 166 -1.19 62.44 -48.23
CA TYR A 166 -1.92 62.75 -49.46
C TYR A 166 -3.13 63.68 -49.26
N THR A 167 -3.82 63.58 -48.13
CA THR A 167 -5.08 64.30 -47.93
C THR A 167 -4.92 65.65 -47.22
N GLY A 168 -3.77 65.91 -46.59
CA GLY A 168 -3.54 67.12 -45.78
C GLY A 168 -4.50 67.30 -44.61
N LYS A 169 -5.42 66.35 -44.40
CA LYS A 169 -6.36 66.27 -43.31
C LYS A 169 -5.95 65.06 -42.49
N SER A 170 -5.40 65.32 -41.31
CA SER A 170 -5.14 64.29 -40.30
C SER A 170 -6.42 63.45 -40.13
N ALA A 171 -6.33 62.17 -40.50
CA ALA A 171 -7.37 61.21 -40.16
C ALA A 171 -7.52 61.23 -38.64
N LYS A 172 -8.75 61.34 -38.13
CA LYS A 172 -9.00 61.30 -36.69
C LYS A 172 -8.57 59.91 -36.21
N ILE A 173 -7.38 59.81 -35.63
CA ILE A 173 -6.85 58.53 -35.13
C ILE A 173 -7.66 58.16 -33.90
N THR A 174 -8.43 57.09 -34.03
CA THR A 174 -9.26 56.57 -32.93
C THR A 174 -8.36 55.90 -31.90
N LEU A 175 -8.23 56.52 -30.74
CA LEU A 175 -7.53 55.93 -29.59
C LEU A 175 -8.47 54.97 -28.82
N PRO A 176 -7.94 53.94 -28.14
CA PRO A 176 -8.76 53.08 -27.29
C PRO A 176 -9.48 53.88 -26.22
N ARG A 177 -10.79 53.68 -26.03
CA ARG A 177 -11.57 54.39 -24.99
C ARG A 177 -11.08 54.12 -23.56
N SER A 178 -10.33 53.05 -23.36
CA SER A 178 -9.68 52.68 -22.10
C SER A 178 -8.35 53.40 -21.85
N LEU A 179 -7.84 54.18 -22.82
CA LEU A 179 -6.57 54.89 -22.69
C LEU A 179 -6.75 56.09 -21.75
N ASN A 180 -6.09 56.01 -20.61
CA ASN A 180 -6.01 57.07 -19.62
C ASN A 180 -4.57 57.17 -19.07
N GLY A 181 -4.18 58.38 -18.70
CA GLY A 181 -2.84 58.65 -18.20
C GLY A 181 -2.76 59.93 -17.37
N LYS A 182 -1.53 60.33 -17.07
CA LYS A 182 -1.16 61.56 -16.38
C LYS A 182 -0.03 62.28 -17.08
N ILE A 183 -0.01 63.59 -16.88
CA ILE A 183 1.08 64.44 -17.31
C ILE A 183 2.23 64.32 -16.32
N THR A 184 3.40 63.90 -16.79
CA THR A 184 4.59 63.69 -15.96
C THR A 184 5.52 64.90 -15.96
N ALA A 185 5.55 65.65 -17.06
CA ALA A 185 6.30 66.90 -17.18
C ALA A 185 5.58 67.88 -18.12
N VAL A 186 5.74 69.17 -17.85
CA VAL A 186 5.20 70.26 -18.66
C VAL A 186 6.33 71.23 -18.97
N ASP A 187 6.47 71.59 -20.24
CA ASP A 187 7.27 72.74 -20.67
C ASP A 187 6.32 73.83 -21.18
N ALA A 188 6.07 74.83 -20.33
CA ALA A 188 5.18 75.93 -20.65
C ALA A 188 5.77 76.91 -21.67
N GLN A 189 7.10 76.89 -21.91
CA GLN A 189 7.75 77.79 -22.86
C GLN A 189 7.54 77.31 -24.30
N PHE A 190 7.45 75.99 -24.50
CA PHE A 190 7.31 75.37 -25.83
C PHE A 190 5.96 74.65 -26.03
N ASP A 191 5.02 74.81 -25.09
CA ASP A 191 3.67 74.22 -25.09
C ASP A 191 3.64 72.70 -25.32
N PHE A 192 4.67 71.97 -24.85
CA PHE A 192 4.67 70.49 -24.89
C PHE A 192 4.61 69.87 -23.50
N VAL A 193 4.02 68.69 -23.45
CA VAL A 193 3.86 67.89 -22.24
C VAL A 193 4.30 66.45 -22.50
N VAL A 194 4.80 65.81 -21.45
CA VAL A 194 5.13 64.39 -21.45
C VAL A 194 4.04 63.62 -20.71
N LEU A 195 3.57 62.54 -21.30
CA LEU A 195 2.50 61.70 -20.78
C LEU A 195 3.04 60.30 -20.40
N ASP A 196 2.53 59.71 -19.33
CA ASP A 196 2.85 58.34 -18.90
C ASP A 196 2.13 57.23 -19.70
N ILE A 197 1.74 57.54 -20.93
CA ILE A 197 1.09 56.62 -21.86
C ILE A 197 1.90 56.53 -23.14
N GLY A 198 2.17 55.31 -23.58
CA GLY A 198 2.93 55.00 -24.78
C GLY A 198 2.22 54.02 -25.69
N GLU A 199 2.96 53.49 -26.65
CA GLU A 199 2.47 52.56 -27.67
C GLU A 199 1.84 51.30 -27.05
N ASN A 200 2.43 50.80 -25.96
CA ASN A 200 1.97 49.61 -25.23
C ASN A 200 0.55 49.78 -24.65
N GLN A 201 0.18 51.01 -24.29
CA GLN A 201 -1.13 51.34 -23.75
C GLN A 201 -2.14 51.71 -24.86
N GLY A 202 -1.68 51.80 -26.11
CA GLY A 202 -2.51 52.18 -27.26
C GLY A 202 -2.46 53.67 -27.61
N ALA A 203 -1.49 54.43 -27.10
CA ALA A 203 -1.24 55.80 -27.58
C ALA A 203 -0.76 55.77 -29.03
N ARG A 204 -1.14 56.78 -29.82
CA ARG A 204 -0.79 56.90 -31.24
C ARG A 204 -0.47 58.35 -31.58
N GLU A 205 0.49 58.56 -32.47
CA GLU A 205 0.83 59.89 -33.00
C GLU A 205 -0.42 60.57 -33.58
N HIS A 206 -0.51 61.89 -33.44
CA HIS A 206 -1.67 62.71 -33.79
C HIS A 206 -2.99 62.36 -33.08
N GLY A 207 -2.98 61.42 -32.13
CA GLY A 207 -4.10 61.17 -31.24
C GLY A 207 -4.44 62.40 -30.40
N GLU A 208 -5.74 62.65 -30.22
CA GLU A 208 -6.23 63.80 -29.46
C GLU A 208 -6.70 63.36 -28.06
N LEU A 209 -6.21 64.05 -27.04
CA LEU A 209 -6.52 63.77 -25.65
C LEU A 209 -7.11 65.00 -24.97
N LEU A 210 -7.98 64.79 -24.00
CA LEU A 210 -8.54 65.81 -23.13
C LEU A 210 -7.79 65.80 -21.80
N VAL A 211 -7.43 66.98 -21.30
CA VAL A 211 -6.77 67.18 -20.01
C VAL A 211 -7.80 67.59 -18.96
N SER A 212 -7.82 66.92 -17.81
CA SER A 212 -8.65 67.30 -16.68
C SER A 212 -7.89 67.37 -15.36
N ARG A 213 -8.33 68.27 -14.48
CA ARG A 213 -7.91 68.34 -13.08
C ARG A 213 -9.15 68.21 -12.22
N GLY A 214 -9.31 67.05 -11.58
CA GLY A 214 -10.57 66.67 -10.95
C GLY A 214 -11.69 66.54 -12.00
N GLU A 215 -12.80 67.23 -11.77
CA GLU A 215 -13.98 67.22 -12.67
C GLU A 215 -13.91 68.32 -13.76
N LYS A 216 -12.88 69.17 -13.74
CA LYS A 216 -12.76 70.30 -14.67
C LYS A 216 -11.89 69.95 -15.87
N LEU A 217 -12.40 70.23 -17.07
CA LEU A 217 -11.63 70.16 -18.31
C LEU A 217 -10.71 71.38 -18.42
N ILE A 218 -9.41 71.13 -18.54
CA ILE A 218 -8.36 72.17 -18.61
C ILE A 218 -8.00 72.47 -20.07
N GLY A 219 -8.01 71.46 -20.94
CA GLY A 219 -7.75 71.68 -22.35
C GLY A 219 -7.61 70.41 -23.17
N LYS A 220 -7.02 70.56 -24.36
CA LYS A 220 -6.87 69.49 -25.34
C LYS A 220 -5.42 69.38 -25.80
N LEU A 221 -4.94 68.15 -25.93
CA LEU A 221 -3.60 67.83 -26.39
C LEU A 221 -3.67 67.10 -27.72
N ARG A 222 -2.60 67.22 -28.50
CA ARG A 222 -2.34 66.37 -29.66
C ARG A 222 -0.98 65.71 -29.51
N ILE A 223 -0.96 64.38 -29.56
CA ILE A 223 0.27 63.60 -29.48
C ILE A 223 1.14 63.91 -30.71
N LEU A 224 2.41 64.23 -30.48
CA LEU A 224 3.39 64.48 -31.52
C LEU A 224 4.27 63.25 -31.78
N ASP A 225 4.71 62.58 -30.73
CA ASP A 225 5.66 61.45 -30.79
C ASP A 225 5.30 60.45 -29.69
N VAL A 226 5.38 59.16 -30.01
CA VAL A 226 5.04 58.06 -29.09
C VAL A 226 6.26 57.18 -28.90
N LYS A 227 6.64 56.96 -27.64
CA LYS A 227 7.60 55.93 -27.24
C LYS A 227 6.85 54.75 -26.62
N LYS A 228 7.60 53.69 -26.31
CA LYS A 228 7.06 52.42 -25.80
C LYS A 228 6.15 52.61 -24.56
N ASP A 229 6.58 53.44 -23.61
CA ASP A 229 5.92 53.63 -22.31
C ASP A 229 5.56 55.10 -21.99
N HIS A 230 5.83 56.04 -22.89
CA HIS A 230 5.51 57.45 -22.71
C HIS A 230 5.30 58.14 -24.06
N SER A 231 4.66 59.30 -24.07
CA SER A 231 4.44 60.09 -25.29
C SER A 231 4.65 61.58 -25.04
N ILE A 232 4.95 62.29 -26.11
CA ILE A 232 5.11 63.75 -26.11
C ILE A 232 3.92 64.33 -26.87
N ALA A 233 3.24 65.29 -26.26
CA ALA A 233 2.06 65.93 -26.84
C ALA A 233 2.18 67.46 -26.80
N ASN A 234 1.60 68.12 -27.78
CA ASN A 234 1.46 69.58 -27.83
C ASN A 234 0.11 70.00 -27.22
N ILE A 235 0.11 71.09 -26.45
CA ILE A 235 -1.08 71.75 -25.95
C ILE A 235 -1.74 72.55 -27.08
N LEU A 236 -3.00 72.27 -27.39
CA LEU A 236 -3.73 73.04 -28.41
C LEU A 236 -4.14 74.40 -27.84
N PRO A 237 -3.59 75.54 -28.32
CA PRO A 237 -3.81 76.85 -27.71
C PRO A 237 -5.26 77.28 -27.75
N ASP A 238 -5.97 76.96 -28.83
CA ASP A 238 -7.39 77.28 -29.04
C ASP A 238 -8.33 76.61 -28.03
N TRP A 239 -7.84 75.64 -27.25
CA TRP A 239 -8.59 74.86 -26.28
C TRP A 239 -8.03 74.97 -24.84
N LYS A 240 -7.05 75.85 -24.60
CA LYS A 240 -6.41 76.04 -23.28
C LYS A 240 -7.31 76.93 -22.40
N GLN A 241 -8.01 76.32 -21.45
CA GLN A 241 -8.86 77.06 -20.49
C GLN A 241 -8.06 77.49 -19.24
N GLU A 242 -7.15 76.62 -18.79
CA GLU A 242 -6.25 76.85 -17.68
C GLU A 242 -4.84 76.35 -18.00
N GLU A 243 -3.88 76.70 -17.15
CA GLU A 243 -2.50 76.23 -17.30
C GLU A 243 -2.38 74.75 -16.89
N VAL A 244 -1.87 73.97 -17.85
CA VAL A 244 -1.62 72.53 -17.71
C VAL A 244 -0.46 72.31 -16.74
N GLN A 245 -0.60 71.37 -15.81
CA GLN A 245 0.41 71.08 -14.79
C GLN A 245 0.71 69.58 -14.71
N THR A 246 1.88 69.26 -14.14
CA THR A 246 2.24 67.88 -13.79
C THR A 246 1.19 67.30 -12.83
N GLY A 247 0.75 66.08 -13.13
CA GLY A 247 -0.26 65.36 -12.36
C GLY A 247 -1.69 65.47 -12.91
N ASP A 248 -1.94 66.35 -13.88
CA ASP A 248 -3.23 66.43 -14.57
C ASP A 248 -3.52 65.11 -15.31
N LEU A 249 -4.80 64.73 -15.35
CA LEU A 249 -5.27 63.50 -15.99
C LEU A 249 -5.48 63.72 -17.47
N VAL A 250 -5.15 62.72 -18.29
CA VAL A 250 -5.43 62.70 -19.72
C VAL A 250 -6.34 61.52 -20.08
N ILE A 251 -7.37 61.79 -20.86
CA ILE A 251 -8.35 60.81 -21.33
C ILE A 251 -8.66 61.02 -22.81
N VAL A 252 -9.10 59.97 -23.50
CA VAL A 252 -9.50 60.07 -24.91
C VAL A 252 -10.78 60.91 -25.04
N GLY A 253 -10.70 61.97 -25.84
CA GLY A 253 -11.89 62.76 -26.21
C GLY A 253 -12.72 62.04 -27.26
N ASN A 254 -14.04 61.98 -27.04
CA ASN A 254 -14.99 61.44 -28.03
C ASN A 254 -14.98 62.27 -29.34
#